data_AF-A0A1E4GA17-F1
#
_entry.id   AF-A0A1E4GA17-F1
#
_cell.length_a   1.000
_cell.length_b   1.000
_cell.length_c   1.000
_cell.angle_alpha   90.00
_cell.angle_beta   90.00
_cell.angle_gamma   90.00
#
_symmetry.space_group_name_H-M   'P 1'
#
loop_
_entity.id
_entity.type
_entity.pdbx_description
1 polymer ?
#
loop_
_entity_poly.entity_id
_entity_poly.type
_entity_poly.pdbx_seq_one_letter_code
_entity_poly.pdbx_strand_id
1 'polypeptide(L)'
;MPAASADDCMPHFEEFYPMAIWLKRGKDVDARAAADRQVRTNVAYGDKVIGTNHTLPTMKAARYTGGLWVGKFLKTCTWQTVTSDAASATIGEYGSRLSMLEGFVGHAEQANIRVRRYGGRNVPYGAAAAPMLASAS
;
A
#
# COMPACT_ATOMS: atom_id res chain seq x y z
N MET A 1 16.89 -9.47 -22.41
CA MET A 1 15.73 -9.77 -21.54
C MET A 1 14.48 -9.36 -22.30
N PRO A 2 13.47 -10.22 -22.48
CA PRO A 2 12.26 -9.84 -23.19
C PRO A 2 11.49 -8.78 -22.41
N ALA A 3 10.93 -7.79 -23.11
CA ALA A 3 10.04 -6.80 -22.51
C ALA A 3 8.79 -7.50 -21.95
N ALA A 4 8.29 -7.01 -20.82
CA ALA A 4 7.05 -7.48 -20.21
C ALA A 4 5.91 -7.42 -21.24
N SER A 5 5.41 -8.56 -21.69
CA SER A 5 4.18 -8.57 -22.46
C SER A 5 3.02 -8.18 -21.54
N ALA A 6 2.00 -7.53 -22.08
CA ALA A 6 0.83 -7.17 -21.27
C ALA A 6 0.12 -8.42 -20.67
N ASP A 7 0.30 -9.57 -21.33
CA ASP A 7 -0.23 -10.89 -20.94
C ASP A 7 0.43 -11.43 -19.66
N ASP A 8 1.71 -11.11 -19.43
CA ASP A 8 2.42 -11.42 -18.20
C ASP A 8 1.97 -10.57 -17.01
N CYS A 9 1.38 -9.41 -17.31
CA CYS A 9 0.99 -8.41 -16.32
C CYS A 9 -0.47 -8.67 -15.90
N MET A 10 -1.41 -8.75 -16.84
CA MET A 10 -2.84 -8.92 -16.58
C MET A 10 -3.45 -9.96 -17.52
N PRO A 11 -4.00 -11.09 -17.01
CA PRO A 11 -4.61 -12.12 -17.86
C PRO A 11 -5.89 -11.66 -18.61
N HIS A 12 -6.39 -10.44 -18.36
CA HIS A 12 -7.51 -9.84 -19.09
C HIS A 12 -7.09 -8.77 -20.12
N PHE A 13 -5.79 -8.52 -20.32
CA PHE A 13 -5.35 -7.55 -21.33
C PHE A 13 -5.65 -8.02 -22.77
N GLU A 14 -5.62 -9.34 -23.02
CA GLU A 14 -5.96 -9.91 -24.33
C GLU A 14 -7.41 -9.69 -24.76
N GLU A 15 -8.35 -9.53 -23.82
CA GLU A 15 -9.78 -9.31 -24.14
C GLU A 15 -10.01 -7.92 -24.78
N PHE A 16 -9.07 -6.98 -24.59
CA PHE A 16 -9.06 -5.67 -25.24
C PHE A 16 -8.00 -5.52 -26.34
N TYR A 17 -6.95 -6.36 -26.37
CA TYR A 17 -5.82 -6.20 -27.28
C TYR A 17 -5.26 -7.53 -27.84
N PRO A 18 -5.90 -8.15 -28.85
CA PRO A 18 -5.34 -9.34 -29.50
C PRO A 18 -4.13 -9.00 -30.40
N MET A 19 -2.94 -8.85 -29.81
CA MET A 19 -1.68 -8.63 -30.54
C MET A 19 -1.17 -9.89 -31.27
N ALA A 20 -1.62 -11.08 -30.87
CA ALA A 20 -1.12 -12.36 -31.39
C ALA A 20 -1.61 -12.71 -32.81
N ILE A 21 -2.65 -12.05 -33.33
CA ILE A 21 -3.18 -12.31 -34.68
C ILE A 21 -2.47 -11.45 -35.75
N TRP A 22 -1.80 -10.36 -35.36
CA TRP A 22 -1.30 -9.33 -36.28
C TRP A 22 0.01 -9.69 -36.99
N LEU A 23 0.98 -10.29 -36.27
CA LEU A 23 2.28 -10.65 -36.83
C LEU A 23 2.23 -11.86 -37.78
N LYS A 24 1.24 -12.75 -37.63
CA LYS A 24 1.09 -13.96 -38.45
C LYS A 24 0.33 -13.74 -39.79
N ARG A 25 -0.19 -12.54 -40.07
CA ARG A 25 -1.06 -12.24 -41.24
C ARG A 25 -0.36 -11.72 -42.51
N GLY A 26 0.95 -11.96 -42.68
CA GLY A 26 1.65 -11.64 -43.93
C GLY A 26 2.11 -10.18 -44.08
N LYS A 27 2.74 -9.85 -45.22
CA LYS A 27 3.43 -8.56 -45.47
C LYS A 27 2.52 -7.44 -46.01
N ASP A 28 1.23 -7.69 -46.21
CA ASP A 28 0.29 -6.67 -46.70
C ASP A 28 -0.04 -5.69 -45.57
N VAL A 29 0.53 -4.48 -45.67
CA VAL A 29 0.42 -3.42 -44.65
C VAL A 29 -0.92 -2.68 -44.70
N ASP A 30 -1.59 -2.67 -45.85
CA ASP A 30 -2.83 -1.93 -46.06
C ASP A 30 -4.04 -2.77 -45.61
N ALA A 31 -4.04 -4.07 -45.93
CA ALA A 31 -5.01 -5.01 -45.37
C ALA A 31 -4.91 -5.11 -43.84
N ARG A 32 -3.70 -4.91 -43.30
CA ARG A 32 -3.38 -4.83 -41.87
C ARG A 32 -4.01 -3.60 -41.22
N ALA A 33 -3.79 -2.41 -41.77
CA ALA A 33 -4.38 -1.18 -41.27
C ALA A 33 -5.92 -1.19 -41.33
N ALA A 34 -6.50 -1.74 -42.40
CA ALA A 34 -7.95 -1.87 -42.54
C ALA A 34 -8.58 -2.92 -41.59
N ALA A 35 -7.82 -3.95 -41.21
CA ALA A 35 -8.21 -4.95 -40.23
C ALA A 35 -7.99 -4.50 -38.78
N ASP A 36 -7.27 -3.39 -38.56
CA ASP A 36 -7.09 -2.80 -37.24
C ASP A 36 -8.38 -2.19 -36.73
N ARG A 37 -9.21 -3.03 -36.12
CA ARG A 37 -10.41 -2.59 -35.42
C ARG A 37 -10.10 -2.10 -34.00
N GLN A 38 -8.82 -2.01 -33.58
CA GLN A 38 -8.49 -1.57 -32.22
C GLN A 38 -8.70 -0.05 -32.03
N VAL A 39 -9.51 0.21 -31.02
CA VAL A 39 -9.89 1.48 -30.41
C VAL A 39 -8.68 2.40 -30.19
N ARG A 40 -8.44 3.40 -31.07
CA ARG A 40 -7.64 4.65 -30.90
C ARG A 40 -6.27 4.61 -30.15
N THR A 41 -5.79 3.47 -29.65
CA THR A 41 -4.70 3.31 -28.70
C THR A 41 -4.10 1.92 -28.88
N ASN A 42 -2.80 1.75 -28.64
CA ASN A 42 -2.10 0.46 -28.70
C ASN A 42 -0.91 0.43 -27.72
N VAL A 43 -0.29 -0.74 -27.56
CA VAL A 43 0.86 -0.95 -26.65
C VAL A 43 2.05 -0.05 -27.02
N ALA A 44 2.31 0.17 -28.31
CA ALA A 44 3.43 0.99 -28.75
C ALA A 44 3.32 2.45 -28.28
N TYR A 45 2.10 2.99 -28.14
CA TYR A 45 1.91 4.34 -27.57
C TYR A 45 2.31 4.36 -26.09
N GLY A 46 1.91 3.34 -25.33
CA GLY A 46 2.30 3.11 -23.92
C GLY A 46 3.80 2.96 -23.72
N ASP A 47 4.45 2.24 -24.63
CA ASP A 47 5.88 1.96 -24.57
C ASP A 47 6.77 3.17 -24.90
N LYS A 48 6.23 4.16 -25.61
CA LYS A 48 7.07 5.18 -26.28
C LYS A 48 6.69 6.62 -25.99
N VAL A 49 5.41 6.99 -26.05
CA VAL A 49 5.04 8.41 -26.24
C VAL A 49 3.88 8.92 -25.40
N ILE A 50 3.02 8.04 -24.87
CA ILE A 50 1.78 8.49 -24.21
C ILE A 50 1.97 8.90 -22.74
N GLY A 51 3.16 8.71 -22.18
CA GLY A 51 3.56 9.19 -20.84
C GLY A 51 3.45 8.18 -19.70
N THR A 52 2.83 7.02 -19.92
CA THR A 52 2.83 5.91 -18.95
C THR A 52 4.23 5.29 -18.82
N ASN A 53 4.53 4.68 -17.67
CA ASN A 53 5.79 3.97 -17.48
C ASN A 53 5.68 2.52 -17.98
N HIS A 54 6.54 2.11 -18.91
CA HIS A 54 6.55 0.76 -19.47
C HIS A 54 7.31 -0.28 -18.62
N THR A 55 7.88 0.12 -17.49
CA THR A 55 8.54 -0.81 -16.55
C THR A 55 7.46 -1.45 -15.69
N LEU A 56 6.84 -2.48 -16.25
CA LEU A 56 5.69 -3.17 -15.66
C LEU A 56 6.10 -4.54 -15.07
N PRO A 57 5.39 -5.01 -14.03
CA PRO A 57 5.65 -6.31 -13.40
C PRO A 57 5.27 -7.49 -14.30
N THR A 58 6.16 -8.47 -14.47
CA THR A 58 5.93 -9.70 -15.26
C THR A 58 5.53 -10.89 -14.38
N MET A 59 5.34 -12.08 -14.98
CA MET A 59 5.11 -13.33 -14.24
C MET A 59 3.88 -13.29 -13.31
N LYS A 60 2.80 -12.62 -13.74
CA LYS A 60 1.56 -12.39 -12.98
C LYS A 60 1.75 -11.53 -11.72
N ALA A 61 2.90 -10.87 -11.56
CA ALA A 61 3.18 -10.05 -10.38
C ALA A 61 2.28 -8.81 -10.30
N ALA A 62 1.61 -8.41 -11.39
CA ALA A 62 0.65 -7.32 -11.34
C ALA A 62 -0.56 -7.57 -10.42
N ARG A 63 -0.75 -8.82 -9.94
CA ARG A 63 -1.74 -9.17 -8.92
C ARG A 63 -1.46 -8.56 -7.55
N TYR A 64 -0.22 -8.19 -7.26
CA TYR A 64 0.20 -7.69 -5.94
C TYR A 64 1.19 -6.52 -5.99
N THR A 65 1.65 -6.09 -7.17
CA THR A 65 2.44 -4.86 -7.35
C THR A 65 2.03 -4.10 -8.62
N GLY A 66 2.26 -2.79 -8.64
CA GLY A 66 2.09 -1.96 -9.85
C GLY A 66 3.39 -1.80 -10.65
N GLY A 67 3.28 -1.11 -11.80
CA GLY A 67 4.42 -0.63 -12.58
C GLY A 67 5.23 0.44 -11.86
N LEU A 68 6.39 0.79 -12.41
CA LEU A 68 7.23 1.86 -11.87
C LEU A 68 6.48 3.20 -11.92
N TRP A 69 6.44 3.90 -10.79
CA TRP A 69 5.82 5.20 -10.64
C TRP A 69 6.58 6.00 -9.57
N VAL A 70 6.26 7.29 -9.41
CA VAL A 70 7.00 8.18 -8.51
C VAL A 70 7.08 7.67 -7.07
N GLY A 71 6.03 7.02 -6.56
CA GLY A 71 6.03 6.47 -5.21
C GLY A 71 7.05 5.36 -4.96
N LYS A 72 7.65 4.76 -6.01
CA LYS A 72 8.77 3.82 -5.85
C LYS A 72 10.06 4.52 -5.40
N PHE A 73 10.14 5.83 -5.56
CA PHE A 73 11.26 6.69 -5.13
C PHE A 73 10.94 7.51 -3.88
N LEU A 74 9.73 7.40 -3.35
CA LEU A 74 9.32 8.08 -2.13
C LEU A 74 9.34 7.12 -0.94
N LYS A 75 9.51 7.66 0.27
CA LYS A 75 9.28 6.95 1.52
C LYS A 75 8.10 7.59 2.23
N THR A 76 7.04 6.84 2.46
CA THR A 76 5.91 7.30 3.25
C THR A 76 6.22 7.17 4.73
N CYS A 77 6.59 8.27 5.38
CA CYS A 77 6.83 8.30 6.82
C CYS A 77 5.53 8.61 7.56
N THR A 78 5.11 7.75 8.48
CA THR A 78 3.98 8.03 9.38
C THR A 78 4.46 8.83 10.58
N TRP A 79 3.77 9.93 10.89
CA TRP A 79 4.05 10.76 12.06
C TRP A 79 2.77 10.97 12.87
N GLN A 80 2.91 11.09 14.19
CA GLN A 80 1.82 11.38 15.10
C GLN A 80 2.25 12.37 16.17
N THR A 81 1.32 13.22 16.59
CA THR A 81 1.49 14.15 17.70
C THR A 81 0.27 14.03 18.62
N VAL A 82 0.50 13.87 19.92
CA VAL A 82 -0.57 13.91 20.93
C VAL A 82 -0.59 15.31 21.54
N THR A 83 -1.71 16.01 21.42
CA THR A 83 -1.80 17.46 21.72
C THR A 83 -2.44 17.79 23.06
N SER A 84 -2.95 16.80 23.79
CA SER A 84 -3.55 17.01 25.11
C SER A 84 -3.11 15.97 26.12
N ASP A 85 -3.01 16.41 27.38
CA ASP A 85 -2.68 15.57 28.53
C ASP A 85 -3.72 14.44 28.70
N ALA A 86 -5.00 14.76 28.54
CA ALA A 86 -6.09 13.78 28.60
C ALA A 86 -5.95 12.68 27.52
N ALA A 87 -5.61 13.05 26.28
CA ALA A 87 -5.38 12.07 25.22
C ALA A 87 -4.14 11.21 25.48
N SER A 88 -3.06 11.83 25.98
CA SER A 88 -1.80 11.14 26.35
C SER A 88 -2.03 10.11 27.46
N ALA A 89 -2.80 10.48 28.49
CA ALA A 89 -3.19 9.56 29.56
C ALA A 89 -4.09 8.43 29.04
N THR A 90 -5.08 8.76 28.21
CA THR A 90 -6.05 7.80 27.66
C THR A 90 -5.36 6.75 26.80
N ILE A 91 -4.55 7.17 25.81
CA ILE A 91 -3.85 6.21 24.94
C ILE A 91 -2.76 5.45 25.71
N GLY A 92 -2.11 6.09 26.68
CA GLY A 92 -1.14 5.45 27.56
C GLY A 92 -1.75 4.32 28.40
N GLU A 93 -3.00 4.45 28.83
CA GLU A 93 -3.69 3.38 29.56
C GLU A 93 -3.93 2.14 28.67
N TYR A 94 -4.41 2.34 27.44
CA TYR A 94 -4.57 1.24 26.48
C TYR A 94 -3.22 0.60 26.14
N GLY A 95 -2.21 1.43 25.85
CA GLY A 95 -0.86 0.98 25.52
C GLY A 95 -0.21 0.20 26.65
N SER A 96 -0.41 0.61 27.91
CA SER A 96 0.06 -0.10 29.10
C SER A 96 -0.51 -1.52 29.17
N ARG A 97 -1.83 -1.66 29.07
CA ARG A 97 -2.51 -2.96 29.14
C ARG A 97 -2.08 -3.88 28.01
N LEU A 98 -2.05 -3.37 26.77
CA LEU A 98 -1.64 -4.16 25.61
C LEU A 98 -0.19 -4.62 25.74
N SER A 99 0.72 -3.71 26.12
CA SER A 99 2.13 -4.04 26.29
C SER A 99 2.36 -5.10 27.38
N MET A 100 1.57 -5.08 28.45
CA MET A 100 1.65 -6.12 29.49
C MET A 100 1.14 -7.48 29.02
N LEU A 101 0.09 -7.51 28.18
CA LEU A 101 -0.38 -8.74 27.54
C LEU A 101 0.63 -9.33 26.55
N GLU A 102 1.40 -8.47 25.89
CA GLU A 102 2.48 -8.85 24.96
C GLU A 102 3.79 -9.24 25.67
N GLY A 103 3.90 -9.04 27.00
CA GLY A 103 5.13 -9.29 27.76
C GLY A 103 6.20 -8.20 27.62
N PHE A 104 5.85 -7.02 27.09
CA PHE A 104 6.76 -5.90 26.84
C PHE A 104 6.72 -4.86 27.96
N VAL A 105 7.32 -5.19 29.10
CA VAL A 105 7.35 -4.34 30.30
C VAL A 105 7.92 -2.93 30.04
N GLY A 106 8.94 -2.81 29.19
CA GLY A 106 9.52 -1.50 28.85
C GLY A 106 8.54 -0.57 28.12
N HIS A 107 7.75 -1.11 27.18
CA HIS A 107 6.70 -0.35 26.48
C HIS A 107 5.57 0.01 27.43
N ALA A 108 5.15 -0.94 28.28
CA ALA A 108 4.14 -0.69 29.31
C ALA A 108 4.58 0.45 30.23
N GLU A 109 5.84 0.47 30.65
CA GLU A 109 6.36 1.49 31.54
C GLU A 109 6.46 2.87 30.86
N GLN A 110 6.85 2.92 29.58
CA GLN A 110 6.80 4.17 28.81
C GLN A 110 5.37 4.75 28.80
N ALA A 111 4.36 3.90 28.62
CA ALA A 111 2.96 4.30 28.66
C ALA A 111 2.51 4.70 30.08
N ASN A 112 2.89 3.93 31.10
CA ASN A 112 2.58 4.18 32.52
C ASN A 112 3.15 5.51 33.02
N ILE A 113 4.30 5.97 32.51
CA ILE A 113 4.83 7.31 32.82
C ILE A 113 3.83 8.40 32.42
N ARG A 114 3.14 8.25 31.28
CA ARG A 114 2.16 9.24 30.79
C ARG A 114 0.86 9.14 31.59
N VAL A 115 0.41 7.92 31.91
CA VAL A 115 -0.73 7.69 32.80
C VAL A 115 -0.50 8.32 34.18
N ARG A 116 0.70 8.17 34.75
CA ARG A 116 1.08 8.80 36.03
C ARG A 116 1.14 10.32 35.93
N ARG A 117 1.85 10.83 34.92
CA ARG A 117 2.12 12.27 34.79
C ARG A 117 0.86 13.07 34.42
N TYR A 118 0.07 12.58 33.48
CA TYR A 118 -1.04 13.32 32.87
C TYR A 118 -2.41 12.83 33.32
N GLY A 119 -2.53 11.57 33.72
CA GLY A 119 -3.77 11.00 34.25
C GLY A 119 -3.89 11.08 35.76
N GLY A 120 -2.84 11.49 36.49
CA GLY A 120 -2.83 11.57 37.96
C GLY A 120 -2.99 10.21 38.66
N ARG A 121 -2.76 9.10 37.95
CA ARG A 121 -3.01 7.75 38.45
C ARG A 121 -1.71 7.01 38.70
N ASN A 122 -1.55 6.46 39.90
CA ASN A 122 -0.38 5.67 40.23
C ASN A 122 -0.52 4.24 39.69
N VAL A 123 0.34 3.87 38.75
CA VAL A 123 0.46 2.49 38.24
C VAL A 123 1.80 1.93 38.74
N PRO A 124 1.88 0.76 39.38
CA PRO A 124 3.15 0.17 39.77
C PRO A 124 4.05 -0.14 38.57
N TYR A 125 5.36 -0.16 38.78
CA TYR A 125 6.31 -0.62 37.76
C TYR A 125 5.99 -2.06 37.36
N GLY A 126 6.00 -2.35 36.06
CA GLY A 126 5.71 -3.69 35.54
C GLY A 126 4.28 -4.16 35.75
N ALA A 127 3.35 -3.25 36.04
CA ALA A 127 1.93 -3.54 36.13
C ALA A 127 1.14 -2.85 35.02
N ALA A 128 0.02 -3.45 34.65
CA ALA A 128 -0.92 -2.87 33.70
C ALA A 128 -1.73 -1.76 34.37
N ALA A 129 -1.96 -0.65 33.66
CA ALA A 129 -2.92 0.35 34.09
C ALA A 129 -4.33 -0.26 34.13
N ALA A 130 -5.07 -0.05 35.23
CA ALA A 130 -6.48 -0.45 35.28
C ALA A 130 -7.29 0.31 34.20
N PRO A 131 -8.40 -0.25 33.70
CA PRO A 131 -9.27 0.52 32.81
C PRO A 131 -9.86 1.73 33.53
N MET A 132 -9.97 2.89 32.87
CA MET A 132 -10.86 3.95 33.36
C MET A 132 -12.29 3.41 33.34
N LEU A 133 -12.95 3.41 34.51
CA LEU A 133 -14.38 3.15 34.58
C LEU A 133 -15.07 4.24 33.76
N ALA A 134 -15.89 3.84 32.78
CA ALA A 134 -16.77 4.78 32.11
C ALA A 134 -17.60 5.46 33.19
N SER A 135 -17.55 6.80 33.26
CA SER A 135 -18.48 7.55 34.09
C SER A 135 -19.88 7.20 33.61
N ALA A 136 -20.66 6.55 34.47
CA ALA A 136 -22.09 6.40 34.24
C ALA A 136 -22.64 7.81 34.00
N SER A 137 -23.18 8.02 32.80
CA SER A 137 -23.92 9.23 32.44
C SER A 137 -25.40 8.97 32.62
#